data_AF-A0A7M2JCT5-F1
#
_entry.id   AF-A0A7M2JCT5-F1
#
_cell.length_a   1.000
_cell.length_b   1.000
_cell.length_c   1.000
_cell.angle_alpha   90.00
_cell.angle_beta   90.00
_cell.angle_gamma   90.00
#
_symmetry.space_group_name_H-M   'P 1'
#
loop_
_entity.id
_entity.type
_entity.pdbx_description
1 polymer ?
#
loop_
_entity_poly.entity_id
_entity_poly.type
_entity_poly.pdbx_seq_one_letter_code
_entity_poly.pdbx_strand_id
1 'polypeptide(L)'
;MRSALRTGMTLSVILLLFLAFNLVWVVKLPDLRWDFSQQKNNSLSPAVMQLLATLDSPLDFYYFNASKPALKSNTLKQYGKRVEAKLKAFEQAARGRINLHIIDPAPFSEDAYKAGLYGLDDQQGFLGLIGTRDGQAAQRIESFRPDREHLLEYEISHLISQLLHPTPPVIGLLSGLPAGELIEPLVQELRGHFDLIELEASAHPIPARIKTLMLVHPRMLSEQTLYAVDQFVLGGGKLLMFIDPLSDMDPEPPPTASRLDGLLVAWGIHMQSDKILLDRTYASSEHEPGLLTLPREAMNESDVSTWKLESVTVSNSGALLPLDNSRTTFTPLLQSSKQSALLEPGAPDSEIVPQGEHHVIAARIEGAAYSAFPDGIDGRPPGLQKAAQIHVVVVADTDVLSEEISSSAPHGNSLFVLNTLDNLAAPSVLADIRPRVMTRSLQTLANLRETTAHAYQTRANDLERRLAQTEKEWQRLNPEATALGTEVVDTNTQLQALNKERLRLPMELHALRMEAYAPLHRLERKVKWLVIAPMPALLCLLAAGLFRWQRRHRPIPATALY
;
A
#
# COMPACT_ATOMS: atom_id res chain seq x y z
N MET A 1 -59.76 30.22 -22.75
CA MET A 1 -58.81 30.74 -21.73
C MET A 1 -59.02 30.17 -20.32
N ARG A 2 -60.25 29.83 -19.87
CA ARG A 2 -60.49 29.31 -18.51
C ARG A 2 -59.94 27.89 -18.21
N SER A 3 -59.76 27.02 -19.22
CA SER A 3 -59.25 25.65 -19.01
C SER A 3 -57.73 25.55 -18.86
N ALA A 4 -56.97 26.47 -19.47
CA ALA A 4 -55.50 26.53 -19.35
C ALA A 4 -55.05 27.00 -17.96
N LEU A 5 -55.77 27.97 -17.37
CA LEU A 5 -55.54 28.43 -16.00
C LEU A 5 -55.85 27.35 -14.96
N ARG A 6 -56.93 26.59 -15.17
CA ARG A 6 -57.35 25.52 -14.26
C ARG A 6 -56.40 24.31 -14.30
N THR A 7 -55.87 23.99 -15.48
CA THR A 7 -54.84 22.94 -15.63
C THR A 7 -53.48 23.38 -15.11
N GLY A 8 -53.11 24.66 -15.24
CA GLY A 8 -51.90 25.18 -14.60
C GLY A 8 -51.97 25.13 -13.07
N MET A 9 -53.12 25.49 -12.50
CA MET A 9 -53.33 25.49 -11.05
C MET A 9 -53.32 24.08 -10.44
N THR A 10 -53.94 23.09 -11.09
CA THR A 10 -53.87 21.70 -10.62
C THR A 10 -52.46 21.13 -10.70
N LEU A 11 -51.69 21.50 -11.73
CA LEU A 11 -50.30 21.08 -11.88
C LEU A 11 -49.39 21.66 -10.80
N SER A 12 -49.57 22.95 -10.46
CA SER A 12 -48.86 23.60 -9.36
C SER A 12 -49.21 22.99 -8.00
N VAL A 13 -50.48 22.67 -7.77
CA VAL A 13 -50.91 22.01 -6.51
C VAL A 13 -50.32 20.61 -6.41
N ILE A 14 -50.35 19.80 -7.47
CA ILE A 14 -49.75 18.46 -7.47
C ILE A 14 -48.23 18.54 -7.28
N LEU A 15 -47.56 19.51 -7.91
CA LEU A 15 -46.12 19.74 -7.74
C LEU A 15 -45.79 20.10 -6.30
N LEU A 16 -46.56 21.02 -5.69
CA LEU A 16 -46.36 21.40 -4.28
C LEU A 16 -46.65 20.23 -3.34
N LEU A 17 -47.66 19.42 -3.61
CA LEU A 17 -47.99 18.24 -2.81
C LEU A 17 -46.93 17.15 -2.95
N PHE A 18 -46.38 16.96 -4.14
CA PHE A 18 -45.25 16.06 -4.38
C PHE A 18 -43.99 16.56 -3.66
N LEU A 19 -43.71 17.86 -3.71
CA LEU A 19 -42.56 18.46 -3.02
C LEU A 19 -42.70 18.33 -1.50
N ALA A 20 -43.89 18.61 -0.95
CA ALA A 20 -44.18 18.45 0.46
C ALA A 20 -44.12 16.97 0.89
N PHE A 21 -44.64 16.06 0.09
CA PHE A 21 -44.55 14.62 0.35
C PHE A 21 -43.08 14.17 0.36
N ASN A 22 -42.28 14.59 -0.63
CA ASN A 22 -40.86 14.25 -0.70
C ASN A 22 -40.08 14.82 0.50
N LEU A 23 -40.34 16.07 0.89
CA LEU A 23 -39.67 16.72 2.03
C LEU A 23 -39.94 16.02 3.37
N VAL A 24 -41.18 15.54 3.58
CA VAL A 24 -41.60 14.91 4.84
C VAL A 24 -41.26 13.42 4.89
N TRP A 25 -41.42 12.70 3.78
CA TRP A 25 -41.26 11.24 3.75
C TRP A 25 -39.84 10.76 3.50
N VAL A 26 -38.99 11.53 2.78
CA VAL A 26 -37.57 11.18 2.59
C VAL A 26 -36.82 11.10 3.92
N VAL A 27 -37.23 11.88 4.92
CA VAL A 27 -36.61 11.88 6.26
C VAL A 27 -37.13 10.74 7.15
N LYS A 28 -38.31 10.17 6.84
CA LYS A 28 -38.97 9.13 7.66
C LYS A 28 -38.87 7.70 7.10
N LEU A 29 -38.37 7.52 5.88
CA LEU A 29 -38.09 6.19 5.36
C LEU A 29 -36.92 5.59 6.17
N PRO A 30 -37.02 4.35 6.67
CA PRO A 30 -35.87 3.64 7.20
C PRO A 30 -34.77 3.67 6.15
N ASP A 31 -33.52 3.86 6.58
CA ASP A 31 -32.32 3.84 5.75
C ASP A 31 -32.10 2.40 5.23
N LEU A 32 -33.04 1.88 4.43
CA LEU A 32 -32.89 0.64 3.69
C LEU A 32 -31.96 0.95 2.52
N ARG A 33 -30.70 1.19 2.87
CA ARG A 33 -29.58 1.32 1.96
C ARG A 33 -29.33 -0.06 1.38
N TRP A 34 -30.17 -0.43 0.42
CA TRP A 34 -29.81 -1.51 -0.48
C TRP A 34 -28.57 -1.03 -1.23
N ASP A 35 -27.42 -1.49 -0.77
CA ASP A 35 -26.14 -1.15 -1.37
C ASP A 35 -26.09 -1.81 -2.74
N PHE A 36 -26.60 -1.10 -3.75
CA PHE A 36 -26.53 -1.46 -5.17
C PHE A 36 -25.12 -1.22 -5.74
N SER A 37 -24.13 -0.84 -4.91
CA SER A 37 -22.74 -0.96 -5.35
C SER A 37 -22.43 -2.44 -5.52
N GLN A 38 -21.82 -2.81 -6.65
CA GLN A 38 -21.48 -4.20 -6.94
C GLN A 38 -20.53 -4.85 -5.91
N GLN A 39 -20.03 -4.10 -4.91
CA GLN A 39 -18.98 -4.52 -3.98
C GLN A 39 -19.37 -4.45 -2.49
N LYS A 40 -20.58 -4.03 -2.10
CA LYS A 40 -21.00 -3.87 -0.68
C LYS A 40 -19.99 -3.07 0.16
N ASN A 41 -19.39 -2.01 -0.42
CA ASN A 41 -18.27 -1.28 0.19
C ASN A 41 -18.63 -0.56 1.50
N ASN A 42 -19.93 -0.40 1.80
CA ASN A 42 -20.40 0.23 3.03
C ASN A 42 -20.68 -0.74 4.18
N SER A 43 -20.53 -2.06 3.97
CA SER A 43 -20.73 -3.08 5.00
C SER A 43 -19.40 -3.54 5.63
N LEU A 44 -19.42 -3.83 6.93
CA LEU A 44 -18.27 -4.42 7.64
C LEU A 44 -18.00 -5.83 7.14
N SER A 45 -16.73 -6.23 7.12
CA SER A 45 -16.35 -7.60 6.76
C SER A 45 -16.82 -8.61 7.82
N PRO A 46 -17.04 -9.89 7.45
CA PRO A 46 -17.41 -10.93 8.41
C PRO A 46 -16.39 -11.08 9.55
N ALA A 47 -15.10 -10.91 9.26
CA ALA A 47 -14.04 -10.97 10.26
C ALA A 47 -14.14 -9.83 11.29
N VAL A 48 -14.44 -8.60 10.85
CA VAL A 48 -14.72 -7.48 11.76
C VAL A 48 -15.94 -7.78 12.64
N MET A 49 -17.01 -8.35 12.08
CA MET A 49 -18.19 -8.72 12.87
C MET A 49 -17.87 -9.77 13.95
N GLN A 50 -16.96 -10.70 13.68
CA GLN A 50 -16.49 -11.67 14.67
C GLN A 50 -15.67 -11.00 15.77
N LEU A 51 -14.74 -10.10 15.43
CA LEU A 51 -13.98 -9.31 16.41
C LEU A 51 -14.90 -8.50 17.33
N LEU A 52 -15.91 -7.84 16.77
CA LEU A 52 -16.84 -7.04 17.56
C LEU A 52 -17.73 -7.90 18.46
N ALA A 53 -17.98 -9.14 18.09
CA ALA A 53 -18.71 -10.09 18.92
C ALA A 53 -17.90 -10.59 20.13
N THR A 54 -16.57 -10.51 20.10
CA THR A 54 -15.70 -10.89 21.22
C THR A 54 -15.42 -9.74 22.20
N LEU A 55 -16.11 -8.60 22.06
CA LEU A 55 -15.95 -7.45 22.97
C LEU A 55 -16.59 -7.73 24.33
N ASP A 56 -15.75 -8.01 25.32
CA ASP A 56 -16.19 -8.28 26.70
C ASP A 56 -16.32 -7.04 27.58
N SER A 57 -15.70 -5.93 27.17
CA SER A 57 -15.67 -4.65 27.89
C SER A 57 -16.04 -3.49 26.97
N PRO A 58 -16.68 -2.41 27.49
CA PRO A 58 -16.98 -1.23 26.69
C PRO A 58 -15.69 -0.47 26.31
N LEU A 59 -15.71 0.16 25.13
CA LEU A 59 -14.64 1.00 24.58
C LEU A 59 -15.23 2.37 24.24
N ASP A 60 -14.53 3.44 24.60
CA ASP A 60 -14.91 4.82 24.24
C ASP A 60 -14.01 5.33 23.12
N PHE A 61 -14.63 5.71 22.01
CA PHE A 61 -13.98 6.18 20.78
C PHE A 61 -14.23 7.67 20.60
N TYR A 62 -13.16 8.46 20.56
CA TYR A 62 -13.19 9.89 20.31
C TYR A 62 -12.64 10.15 18.91
N TYR A 63 -13.54 10.35 17.96
CA TYR A 63 -13.20 10.66 16.58
C TYR A 63 -13.12 12.18 16.38
N PHE A 64 -11.94 12.66 16.05
CA PHE A 64 -11.69 14.08 15.80
C PHE A 64 -11.71 14.34 14.31
N ASN A 65 -12.62 15.19 13.86
CA ASN A 65 -12.73 15.63 12.47
C ASN A 65 -12.83 17.15 12.38
N ALA A 66 -11.72 17.81 12.71
CA ALA A 66 -11.63 19.26 12.77
C ALA A 66 -11.62 19.87 11.37
N SER A 67 -12.58 20.72 11.03
CA SER A 67 -12.58 21.39 9.73
C SER A 67 -11.75 22.68 9.75
N LYS A 68 -10.45 22.67 9.39
CA LYS A 68 -9.73 23.90 9.00
C LYS A 68 -10.31 24.39 7.65
N PRO A 69 -11.14 25.44 7.58
CA PRO A 69 -11.92 25.75 6.39
C PRO A 69 -11.07 26.18 5.18
N ALA A 70 -9.91 26.78 5.45
CA ALA A 70 -9.00 27.30 4.43
C ALA A 70 -8.08 26.23 3.82
N LEU A 71 -7.93 25.06 4.44
CA LEU A 71 -6.93 24.04 4.06
C LEU A 71 -7.56 22.69 3.67
N LYS A 72 -8.82 22.39 4.04
CA LYS A 72 -9.47 21.14 3.65
C LYS A 72 -10.03 21.20 2.23
N SER A 73 -9.37 20.49 1.32
CA SER A 73 -9.90 20.13 0.01
C SER A 73 -11.26 19.44 0.13
N ASN A 74 -12.12 19.57 -0.89
CA ASN A 74 -13.41 18.90 -0.91
C ASN A 74 -13.27 17.35 -0.80
N THR A 75 -12.16 16.80 -1.31
CA THR A 75 -11.83 15.37 -1.22
C THR A 75 -11.63 14.92 0.23
N LEU A 76 -10.88 15.68 1.04
CA LEU A 76 -10.66 15.37 2.47
C LEU A 76 -11.96 15.46 3.28
N LYS A 77 -12.83 16.45 2.99
CA LYS A 77 -14.14 16.56 3.66
C LYS A 77 -15.02 15.35 3.38
N GLN A 78 -15.06 14.90 2.13
CA GLN A 78 -15.79 13.70 1.75
C GLN A 78 -15.21 12.44 2.41
N TYR A 79 -13.88 12.35 2.49
CA TYR A 79 -13.21 11.23 3.14
C TYR A 79 -13.50 11.16 4.64
N GLY A 80 -13.43 12.29 5.37
CA GLY A 80 -13.79 12.32 6.79
C GLY A 80 -15.23 11.85 7.07
N LYS A 81 -16.19 12.21 6.21
CA LYS A 81 -17.56 11.68 6.30
C LYS A 81 -17.65 10.17 6.06
N ARG A 82 -16.78 9.61 5.22
CA ARG A 82 -16.71 8.15 5.00
C ARG A 82 -16.13 7.44 6.23
N VAL A 83 -15.08 8.00 6.83
CA VAL A 83 -14.51 7.51 8.09
C VAL A 83 -15.56 7.53 9.20
N GLU A 84 -16.28 8.64 9.37
CA GLU A 84 -17.38 8.77 10.33
C GLU A 84 -18.46 7.71 10.12
N ALA A 85 -18.91 7.52 8.87
CA ALA A 85 -19.89 6.49 8.53
C ALA A 85 -19.38 5.08 8.86
N LYS A 86 -18.08 4.82 8.66
CA LYS A 86 -17.45 3.55 9.00
C LYS A 86 -17.45 3.33 10.52
N LEU A 87 -17.02 4.31 11.29
CA LEU A 87 -17.00 4.23 12.77
C LEU A 87 -18.39 4.02 13.35
N LYS A 88 -19.41 4.68 12.80
CA LYS A 88 -20.82 4.43 13.17
C LYS A 88 -21.25 2.99 12.90
N ALA A 89 -20.76 2.38 11.81
CA ALA A 89 -21.03 0.97 11.54
C ALA A 89 -20.36 0.05 12.58
N PHE A 90 -19.14 0.36 13.04
CA PHE A 90 -18.48 -0.34 14.14
C PHE A 90 -19.28 -0.24 15.45
N GLU A 91 -19.72 0.97 15.81
CA GLU A 91 -20.57 1.22 16.99
C GLU A 91 -21.87 0.40 16.95
N GLN A 92 -22.59 0.45 15.82
CA GLN A 92 -23.84 -0.30 15.64
C GLN A 92 -23.63 -1.81 15.73
N ALA A 93 -22.55 -2.33 15.12
CA ALA A 93 -22.23 -3.75 15.13
C ALA A 93 -21.77 -4.24 16.52
N ALA A 94 -21.14 -3.38 17.30
CA ALA A 94 -20.67 -3.68 18.66
C ALA A 94 -21.78 -3.73 19.72
N ARG A 95 -23.04 -3.43 19.36
CA ARG A 95 -24.22 -3.55 20.25
C ARG A 95 -24.06 -2.86 21.61
N GLY A 96 -23.55 -1.63 21.61
CA GLY A 96 -23.33 -0.84 22.83
C GLY A 96 -22.02 -1.13 23.57
N ARG A 97 -21.12 -1.95 22.99
CA ARG A 97 -19.75 -2.13 23.50
C ARG A 97 -18.76 -1.08 22.98
N ILE A 98 -19.13 -0.30 21.98
CA ILE A 98 -18.35 0.85 21.52
C ILE A 98 -19.24 2.07 21.67
N ASN A 99 -18.74 3.12 22.33
CA ASN A 99 -19.39 4.41 22.43
C ASN A 99 -18.62 5.41 21.54
N LEU A 100 -19.24 5.88 20.47
CA LEU A 100 -18.59 6.80 19.54
C LEU A 100 -18.93 8.26 19.86
N HIS A 101 -17.90 9.04 20.16
CA HIS A 101 -17.94 10.49 20.32
C HIS A 101 -17.32 11.16 19.08
N ILE A 102 -18.11 11.96 18.38
CA ILE A 102 -17.67 12.72 17.21
C ILE A 102 -17.40 14.15 17.65
N ILE A 103 -16.15 14.60 17.49
CA ILE A 103 -15.67 15.89 17.96
C ILE A 103 -15.16 16.70 16.76
N ASP A 104 -15.70 17.90 16.57
CA ASP A 104 -15.18 18.91 15.64
C ASP A 104 -14.50 20.00 16.48
N PRO A 105 -13.22 19.81 16.87
CA PRO A 105 -12.59 20.73 17.80
C PRO A 105 -12.34 22.08 17.13
N ALA A 106 -12.86 23.14 17.72
CA ALA A 106 -12.56 24.49 17.28
C ALA A 106 -11.07 24.81 17.51
N PRO A 107 -10.43 25.65 16.67
CA PRO A 107 -9.05 26.08 16.90
C PRO A 107 -8.87 26.66 18.32
N PHE A 108 -7.79 26.26 19.00
CA PHE A 108 -7.47 26.69 20.37
C PHE A 108 -8.52 26.33 21.45
N SER A 109 -9.41 25.38 21.18
CA SER A 109 -10.34 24.83 22.19
C SER A 109 -9.67 23.80 23.10
N GLU A 110 -10.34 23.48 24.21
CA GLU A 110 -9.92 22.38 25.10
C GLU A 110 -9.87 21.04 24.36
N ASP A 111 -10.82 20.78 23.46
CA ASP A 111 -10.84 19.56 22.65
C ASP A 111 -9.67 19.50 21.66
N ALA A 112 -9.28 20.64 21.07
CA ALA A 112 -8.08 20.74 20.24
C ALA A 112 -6.81 20.50 21.05
N TYR A 113 -6.75 21.04 22.28
CA TYR A 113 -5.63 20.78 23.19
C TYR A 113 -5.54 19.31 23.58
N LYS A 114 -6.66 18.66 23.92
CA LYS A 114 -6.73 17.22 24.21
C LYS A 114 -6.28 16.39 23.01
N ALA A 115 -6.78 16.70 21.81
CA ALA A 115 -6.36 16.02 20.58
C ALA A 115 -4.83 16.09 20.39
N GLY A 116 -4.24 17.27 20.59
CA GLY A 116 -2.79 17.46 20.53
C GLY A 116 -2.03 16.73 21.65
N LEU A 117 -2.56 16.70 22.88
CA LEU A 117 -1.95 16.00 24.01
C LEU A 117 -1.85 14.49 23.77
N TYR A 118 -2.87 13.91 23.15
CA TYR A 118 -2.85 12.52 22.71
C TYR A 118 -2.13 12.33 21.36
N GLY A 119 -1.40 13.32 20.85
CA GLY A 119 -0.54 13.20 19.69
C GLY A 119 -1.28 13.04 18.35
N LEU A 120 -2.50 13.56 18.21
CA LEU A 120 -3.14 13.60 16.89
C LEU A 120 -2.46 14.65 15.99
N ASP A 121 -2.38 14.37 14.70
CA ASP A 121 -1.78 15.28 13.71
C ASP A 121 -2.71 16.48 13.47
N ASP A 122 -2.17 17.68 13.64
CA ASP A 122 -2.90 18.94 13.46
C ASP A 122 -2.56 19.67 12.14
N GLN A 123 -1.60 19.17 11.35
CA GLN A 123 -1.06 19.87 10.18
C GLN A 123 -2.16 20.20 9.15
N GLN A 124 -2.98 19.20 8.80
CA GLN A 124 -4.12 19.36 7.88
C GLN A 124 -5.46 19.54 8.61
N GLY A 125 -5.40 19.79 9.92
CA GLY A 125 -6.52 19.70 10.86
C GLY A 125 -6.74 18.27 11.34
N PHE A 126 -7.16 18.11 12.59
CA PHE A 126 -7.34 16.78 13.19
C PHE A 126 -8.28 15.91 12.35
N LEU A 127 -7.79 14.74 11.98
CA LEU A 127 -8.56 13.68 11.34
C LEU A 127 -8.11 12.33 11.93
N GLY A 128 -8.31 12.15 13.23
CA GLY A 128 -7.76 11.01 13.97
C GLY A 128 -8.79 10.36 14.88
N LEU A 129 -8.41 9.22 15.46
CA LEU A 129 -9.23 8.45 16.40
C LEU A 129 -8.44 8.19 17.67
N ILE A 130 -9.06 8.42 18.83
CA ILE A 130 -8.53 7.98 20.12
C ILE A 130 -9.50 6.95 20.66
N GLY A 131 -9.00 5.79 21.05
CA GLY A 131 -9.77 4.78 21.76
C GLY A 131 -9.27 4.62 23.19
N THR A 132 -10.21 4.43 24.10
CA THR A 132 -9.91 4.24 25.52
C THR A 132 -10.69 3.06 26.08
N ARG A 133 -10.10 2.42 27.10
CA ARG A 133 -10.72 1.37 27.90
C ARG A 133 -10.38 1.64 29.36
N ASP A 134 -11.33 1.39 30.25
CA ASP A 134 -11.11 1.59 31.68
C ASP A 134 -9.87 0.82 32.18
N GLY A 135 -9.06 1.49 33.00
CA GLY A 135 -7.81 0.97 33.54
C GLY A 135 -6.68 0.70 32.53
N GLN A 136 -6.78 1.17 31.28
CA GLN A 136 -5.75 0.98 30.25
C GLN A 136 -5.27 2.30 29.63
N ALA A 137 -4.07 2.28 29.07
CA ALA A 137 -3.57 3.39 28.28
C ALA A 137 -4.43 3.61 27.02
N ALA A 138 -4.64 4.87 26.66
CA ALA A 138 -5.33 5.24 25.43
C ALA A 138 -4.51 4.81 24.20
N GLN A 139 -5.21 4.33 23.17
CA GLN A 139 -4.62 4.00 21.87
C GLN A 139 -5.11 4.99 20.82
N ARG A 140 -4.32 5.21 19.77
CA ARG A 140 -4.61 6.27 18.78
C ARG A 140 -4.32 5.87 17.35
N ILE A 141 -5.11 6.43 16.44
CA ILE A 141 -4.79 6.59 15.03
C ILE A 141 -4.53 8.08 14.81
N GLU A 142 -3.28 8.44 14.57
CA GLU A 142 -2.79 9.82 14.54
C GLU A 142 -3.50 10.66 13.47
N SER A 143 -3.68 10.06 12.29
CA SER A 143 -4.32 10.69 11.13
C SER A 143 -4.81 9.63 10.14
N PHE A 144 -6.07 9.71 9.74
CA PHE A 144 -6.62 8.92 8.64
C PHE A 144 -6.25 9.58 7.31
N ARG A 145 -5.65 8.79 6.41
CA ARG A 145 -5.20 9.30 5.12
C ARG A 145 -6.00 8.69 3.95
N PRO A 146 -6.46 9.50 2.97
CA PRO A 146 -7.26 9.01 1.84
C PRO A 146 -6.60 7.91 1.00
N ASP A 147 -5.27 7.94 0.86
CA ASP A 147 -4.46 6.93 0.15
C ASP A 147 -4.51 5.54 0.81
N ARG A 148 -5.05 5.45 2.03
CA ARG A 148 -5.12 4.22 2.84
C ARG A 148 -6.54 3.81 3.17
N GLU A 149 -7.52 4.29 2.40
CA GLU A 149 -8.94 4.00 2.63
C GLU A 149 -9.25 2.50 2.66
N HIS A 150 -8.50 1.68 1.91
CA HIS A 150 -8.64 0.21 1.90
C HIS A 150 -8.15 -0.48 3.18
N LEU A 151 -7.30 0.17 3.97
CA LEU A 151 -6.80 -0.32 5.27
C LEU A 151 -7.69 0.09 6.45
N LEU A 152 -8.70 0.93 6.24
CA LEU A 152 -9.47 1.56 7.32
C LEU A 152 -10.08 0.55 8.31
N GLU A 153 -10.62 -0.57 7.82
CA GLU A 153 -11.14 -1.63 8.71
C GLU A 153 -10.06 -2.27 9.55
N TYR A 154 -8.89 -2.50 8.95
CA TYR A 154 -7.74 -3.06 9.64
C TYR A 154 -7.24 -2.10 10.71
N GLU A 155 -7.01 -0.82 10.39
CA GLU A 155 -6.49 0.17 11.34
C GLU A 155 -7.39 0.31 12.58
N ILE A 156 -8.71 0.39 12.39
CA ILE A 156 -9.67 0.50 13.50
C ILE A 156 -9.69 -0.80 14.32
N SER A 157 -9.70 -1.96 13.65
CA SER A 157 -9.70 -3.27 14.32
C SER A 157 -8.41 -3.52 15.09
N HIS A 158 -7.28 -3.06 14.55
CA HIS A 158 -5.99 -3.11 15.19
C HIS A 158 -5.97 -2.31 16.49
N LEU A 159 -6.46 -1.07 16.45
CA LEU A 159 -6.64 -0.23 17.64
C LEU A 159 -7.53 -0.92 18.69
N ILE A 160 -8.63 -1.57 18.26
CA ILE A 160 -9.48 -2.38 19.16
C ILE A 160 -8.67 -3.49 19.81
N SER A 161 -7.89 -4.26 19.03
CA SER A 161 -7.10 -5.37 19.56
C SER A 161 -6.04 -4.91 20.56
N GLN A 162 -5.38 -3.79 20.31
CA GLN A 162 -4.41 -3.20 21.25
C GLN A 162 -5.08 -2.76 22.56
N LEU A 163 -6.30 -2.21 22.49
CA LEU A 163 -7.09 -1.91 23.68
C LEU A 163 -7.50 -3.18 24.42
N LEU A 164 -7.78 -4.28 23.72
CA LEU A 164 -8.16 -5.56 24.32
C LEU A 164 -6.97 -6.28 24.98
N HIS A 165 -5.83 -6.31 24.29
CA HIS A 165 -4.60 -7.01 24.64
C HIS A 165 -3.44 -6.02 24.80
N PRO A 166 -3.34 -5.34 25.96
CA PRO A 166 -2.36 -4.27 26.18
C PRO A 166 -0.92 -4.78 26.38
N THR A 167 -0.74 -6.08 26.60
CA THR A 167 0.59 -6.67 26.79
C THR A 167 1.30 -6.82 25.45
N PRO A 168 2.58 -6.39 25.34
CA PRO A 168 3.33 -6.57 24.10
C PRO A 168 3.45 -8.06 23.77
N PRO A 169 3.34 -8.45 22.48
CA PRO A 169 3.48 -9.83 22.09
C PRO A 169 4.92 -10.31 22.24
N VAL A 170 5.07 -11.60 22.51
CA VAL A 170 6.36 -12.26 22.69
C VAL A 170 6.90 -12.72 21.34
N ILE A 171 8.10 -12.25 20.99
CA ILE A 171 8.78 -12.58 19.73
C ILE A 171 10.10 -13.29 20.04
N GLY A 172 10.30 -14.46 19.44
CA GLY A 172 11.60 -15.14 19.48
C GLY A 172 12.51 -14.58 18.41
N LEU A 173 13.76 -14.24 18.75
CA LEU A 173 14.79 -13.87 17.78
C LEU A 173 15.82 -14.99 17.69
N LEU A 174 15.99 -15.57 16.50
CA LEU A 174 17.02 -16.56 16.21
C LEU A 174 17.92 -16.02 15.10
N SER A 175 19.16 -15.70 15.44
CA SER A 175 20.15 -15.20 14.46
C SER A 175 21.14 -16.30 14.10
N GLY A 176 21.34 -16.53 12.80
CA GLY A 176 22.43 -17.33 12.26
C GLY A 176 23.73 -16.55 12.09
N LEU A 177 23.67 -15.21 12.13
CA LEU A 177 24.85 -14.35 12.16
C LEU A 177 25.33 -14.19 13.61
N PRO A 178 26.65 -14.10 13.88
CA PRO A 178 27.11 -13.59 15.15
C PRO A 178 26.46 -12.23 15.34
N ALA A 179 25.63 -12.08 16.38
CA ALA A 179 24.81 -10.88 16.59
C ALA A 179 25.74 -9.66 16.66
N GLY A 180 25.93 -9.04 15.50
CA GLY A 180 26.85 -7.93 15.31
C GLY A 180 26.12 -6.65 15.60
N GLU A 181 26.86 -5.67 16.12
CA GLU A 181 26.44 -4.31 16.50
C GLU A 181 25.53 -3.61 15.46
N LEU A 182 25.52 -4.10 14.22
CA LEU A 182 24.75 -3.60 13.08
C LEU A 182 23.22 -3.81 13.15
N ILE A 183 22.72 -4.90 13.77
CA ILE A 183 21.26 -5.09 13.97
C ILE A 183 20.77 -4.60 15.32
N GLU A 184 21.68 -4.29 16.25
CA GLU A 184 21.33 -3.87 17.61
C GLU A 184 20.42 -2.63 17.64
N PRO A 185 20.60 -1.58 16.81
CA PRO A 185 19.70 -0.43 16.78
C PRO A 185 18.25 -0.84 16.49
N LEU A 186 18.04 -1.71 15.50
CA LEU A 186 16.72 -2.24 15.18
C LEU A 186 16.19 -3.10 16.34
N VAL A 187 17.01 -3.98 16.91
CA VAL A 187 16.61 -4.81 18.06
C VAL A 187 16.17 -3.95 19.24
N GLN A 188 16.86 -2.83 19.53
CA GLN A 188 16.46 -1.88 20.57
C GLN A 188 15.12 -1.22 20.26
N GLU A 189 14.87 -0.81 19.02
CA GLU A 189 13.58 -0.27 18.59
C GLU A 189 12.46 -1.32 18.74
N LEU A 190 12.73 -2.57 18.36
CA LEU A 190 11.80 -3.68 18.51
C LEU A 190 11.49 -3.99 19.99
N ARG A 191 12.48 -3.90 20.90
CA ARG A 191 12.27 -4.09 22.35
C ARG A 191 11.32 -3.05 22.95
N GLY A 192 11.17 -1.88 22.31
CA GLY A 192 10.18 -0.86 22.70
C GLY A 192 8.73 -1.27 22.40
N HIS A 193 8.52 -2.22 21.48
CA HIS A 193 7.20 -2.62 20.98
C HIS A 193 6.84 -4.08 21.33
N PHE A 194 7.84 -4.93 21.55
CA PHE A 194 7.69 -6.38 21.71
C PHE A 194 8.49 -6.91 22.89
N ASP A 195 8.02 -8.02 23.49
CA ASP A 195 8.82 -8.80 24.45
C ASP A 195 9.72 -9.76 23.68
N LEU A 196 10.94 -9.29 23.37
CA LEU A 196 11.92 -10.03 22.58
C LEU A 196 12.71 -11.04 23.44
N ILE A 197 12.74 -12.29 22.96
CA ILE A 197 13.53 -13.36 23.55
C ILE A 197 14.54 -13.83 22.52
N GLU A 198 15.80 -13.51 22.75
CA GLU A 198 16.90 -14.08 21.97
C GLU A 198 17.08 -15.56 22.28
N LEU A 199 17.14 -16.36 21.22
CA LEU A 199 17.34 -17.80 21.27
C LEU A 199 18.77 -18.12 20.81
N GLU A 200 19.44 -19.00 21.53
CA GLU A 200 20.72 -19.54 21.08
C GLU A 200 20.52 -20.38 19.81
N ALA A 201 21.48 -20.37 18.89
CA ALA A 201 21.43 -21.14 17.64
C ALA A 201 21.25 -22.67 17.85
N SER A 202 21.60 -23.16 19.05
CA SER A 202 21.46 -24.56 19.50
C SER A 202 20.18 -24.84 20.30
N ALA A 203 19.31 -23.84 20.52
CA ALA A 203 18.15 -23.96 21.39
C ALA A 203 17.04 -24.82 20.75
N HIS A 204 16.91 -26.07 21.24
CA HIS A 204 15.87 -27.01 20.82
C HIS A 204 15.21 -27.66 22.04
N PRO A 205 13.87 -27.59 22.21
CA PRO A 205 12.86 -27.00 21.33
C PRO A 205 12.65 -25.49 21.52
N ILE A 206 12.01 -24.83 20.55
CA ILE A 206 11.55 -23.43 20.68
C ILE A 206 10.52 -23.34 21.82
N PRO A 207 10.69 -22.43 22.80
CA PRO A 207 9.76 -22.29 23.93
C PRO A 207 8.30 -22.06 23.50
N ALA A 208 7.37 -22.80 24.10
CA ALA A 208 5.94 -22.78 23.72
C ALA A 208 5.22 -21.42 23.92
N ARG A 209 5.83 -20.49 24.69
CA ARG A 209 5.34 -19.11 24.86
C ARG A 209 5.54 -18.25 23.61
N ILE A 210 6.52 -18.59 22.78
CA ILE A 210 6.82 -17.89 21.54
C ILE A 210 5.79 -18.32 20.50
N LYS A 211 5.11 -17.35 19.88
CA LYS A 211 4.12 -17.58 18.80
C LYS A 211 4.57 -17.00 17.47
N THR A 212 5.47 -16.02 17.51
CA THR A 212 6.10 -15.42 16.34
C THR A 212 7.62 -15.54 16.49
N LEU A 213 8.28 -16.00 15.44
CA LEU A 213 9.73 -16.14 15.35
C LEU A 213 10.27 -15.20 14.27
N MET A 214 11.30 -14.45 14.59
CA MET A 214 12.15 -13.73 13.64
C MET A 214 13.43 -14.53 13.47
N LEU A 215 13.70 -14.95 12.23
CA LEU A 215 14.83 -15.76 11.84
C LEU A 215 15.73 -14.97 10.92
N VAL A 216 16.94 -14.68 11.36
CA VAL A 216 17.90 -13.85 10.60
C VAL A 216 19.01 -14.72 10.04
N HIS A 217 19.13 -14.75 8.71
CA HIS A 217 20.21 -15.39 7.95
C HIS A 217 20.57 -16.82 8.45
N PRO A 218 19.67 -17.80 8.32
CA PRO A 218 19.82 -19.13 8.94
C PRO A 218 20.87 -20.06 8.29
N ARG A 219 21.88 -19.54 7.58
CA ARG A 219 22.84 -20.35 6.81
C ARG A 219 23.70 -21.27 7.67
N MET A 220 24.14 -20.79 8.83
CA MET A 220 25.01 -21.54 9.75
C MET A 220 24.23 -22.40 10.76
N LEU A 221 22.89 -22.43 10.69
CA LEU A 221 22.09 -23.17 11.66
C LEU A 221 22.16 -24.68 11.42
N SER A 222 22.19 -25.44 12.51
CA SER A 222 22.22 -26.89 12.45
C SER A 222 20.93 -27.47 11.84
N GLU A 223 21.00 -28.69 11.30
CA GLU A 223 19.78 -29.39 10.82
C GLU A 223 18.74 -29.55 11.95
N GLN A 224 19.19 -29.67 13.21
CA GLN A 224 18.32 -29.74 14.37
C GLN A 224 17.51 -28.46 14.58
N THR A 225 18.11 -27.31 14.26
CA THR A 225 17.49 -25.99 14.32
C THR A 225 16.52 -25.76 13.20
N LEU A 226 16.90 -26.09 11.97
CA LEU A 226 16.00 -26.00 10.83
C LEU A 226 14.78 -26.92 11.02
N TYR A 227 14.97 -28.11 11.58
CA TYR A 227 13.86 -28.99 11.96
C TYR A 227 12.97 -28.36 13.03
N ALA A 228 13.52 -27.75 14.08
CA ALA A 228 12.70 -27.08 15.10
C ALA A 228 11.89 -25.90 14.53
N VAL A 229 12.47 -25.14 13.59
CA VAL A 229 11.76 -24.06 12.87
C VAL A 229 10.65 -24.62 11.99
N ASP A 230 10.91 -25.70 11.23
CA ASP A 230 9.89 -26.40 10.44
C ASP A 230 8.72 -26.84 11.32
N GLN A 231 9.01 -27.50 12.44
CA GLN A 231 8.00 -27.97 13.39
C GLN A 231 7.23 -26.82 14.05
N PHE A 232 7.88 -25.70 14.32
CA PHE A 232 7.23 -24.49 14.83
C PHE A 232 6.24 -23.91 13.82
N VAL A 233 6.63 -23.76 12.56
CA VAL A 233 5.75 -23.26 11.48
C VAL A 233 4.59 -24.21 11.24
N LEU A 234 4.84 -25.52 11.15
CA LEU A 234 3.78 -26.51 10.96
C LEU A 234 2.84 -26.61 12.17
N GLY A 235 3.33 -26.29 13.36
CA GLY A 235 2.54 -26.18 14.59
C GLY A 235 1.63 -24.94 14.65
N GLY A 236 1.63 -24.09 13.61
CA GLY A 236 0.87 -22.84 13.56
C GLY A 236 1.62 -21.63 14.11
N GLY A 237 2.91 -21.77 14.42
CA GLY A 237 3.81 -20.65 14.68
C GLY A 237 3.99 -19.80 13.43
N LYS A 238 4.25 -18.51 13.64
CA LYS A 238 4.36 -17.51 12.57
C LYS A 238 5.82 -17.10 12.42
N LEU A 239 6.28 -16.96 11.18
CA LEU A 239 7.71 -16.78 10.90
C LEU A 239 7.95 -15.55 10.03
N LEU A 240 8.87 -14.69 10.45
CA LEU A 240 9.53 -13.71 9.61
C LEU A 240 10.97 -14.19 9.41
N MET A 241 11.34 -14.48 8.17
CA MET A 241 12.67 -14.99 7.81
C MET A 241 13.38 -14.01 6.89
N PHE A 242 14.63 -13.69 7.21
CA PHE A 242 15.55 -12.96 6.35
C PHE A 242 16.57 -13.94 5.80
N ILE A 243 16.62 -14.04 4.47
CA ILE A 243 17.61 -14.81 3.72
C ILE A 243 18.29 -13.86 2.77
N ASP A 244 19.51 -14.17 2.37
CA ASP A 244 20.30 -13.27 1.53
C ASP A 244 21.13 -14.12 0.59
N PRO A 245 21.30 -13.80 -0.71
CA PRO A 245 22.33 -14.41 -1.57
C PRO A 245 23.75 -13.90 -1.27
N LEU A 246 23.92 -12.64 -0.91
CA LEU A 246 25.19 -11.99 -0.60
C LEU A 246 24.96 -10.89 0.43
N SER A 247 25.18 -11.21 1.70
CA SER A 247 25.06 -10.23 2.78
C SER A 247 26.35 -9.45 2.93
N ASP A 248 26.25 -8.14 3.09
CA ASP A 248 27.40 -7.30 3.49
C ASP A 248 27.92 -7.69 4.89
N MET A 249 27.07 -8.32 5.72
CA MET A 249 27.39 -8.79 7.07
C MET A 249 28.15 -10.13 7.11
N ASP A 250 28.04 -10.93 6.05
CA ASP A 250 28.74 -12.21 5.88
C ASP A 250 29.01 -12.46 4.39
N PRO A 251 30.16 -11.98 3.86
CA PRO A 251 30.45 -12.00 2.44
C PRO A 251 30.87 -13.39 1.92
N GLU A 252 30.82 -14.44 2.75
CA GLU A 252 31.11 -15.79 2.30
C GLU A 252 30.03 -16.29 1.32
N PRO A 253 30.42 -16.84 0.15
CA PRO A 253 29.47 -17.32 -0.84
C PRO A 253 28.65 -18.51 -0.30
N PRO A 254 27.35 -18.59 -0.61
CA PRO A 254 26.51 -19.66 -0.10
C PRO A 254 26.99 -21.05 -0.56
N PRO A 255 26.87 -22.09 0.27
CA PRO A 255 27.06 -23.46 -0.18
C PRO A 255 26.04 -23.84 -1.26
N THR A 256 26.47 -24.59 -2.28
CA THR A 256 25.72 -24.87 -3.52
C THR A 256 24.40 -25.65 -3.36
N ALA A 257 24.16 -26.25 -2.19
CA ALA A 257 22.90 -26.92 -1.86
C ALA A 257 22.65 -26.81 -0.35
N SER A 258 21.96 -25.75 0.07
CA SER A 258 21.69 -25.53 1.49
C SER A 258 20.46 -26.34 1.92
N ARG A 259 20.44 -26.85 3.15
CA ARG A 259 19.22 -27.47 3.73
C ARG A 259 18.07 -26.46 3.84
N LEU A 260 18.40 -25.17 3.90
CA LEU A 260 17.46 -24.07 3.83
C LEU A 260 16.68 -24.07 2.50
N ASP A 261 17.32 -24.36 1.37
CA ASP A 261 16.64 -24.45 0.07
C ASP A 261 15.57 -25.56 0.10
N GLY A 262 15.88 -26.70 0.72
CA GLY A 262 14.91 -27.79 0.93
C GLY A 262 13.71 -27.36 1.77
N LEU A 263 13.93 -26.51 2.78
CA LEU A 263 12.87 -25.95 3.64
C LEU A 263 11.97 -24.98 2.86
N LEU A 264 12.56 -24.07 2.09
CA LEU A 264 11.84 -23.13 1.23
C LEU A 264 10.98 -23.87 0.20
N VAL A 265 11.55 -24.90 -0.44
CA VAL A 265 10.84 -25.73 -1.43
C VAL A 265 9.64 -26.44 -0.82
N ALA A 266 9.77 -26.97 0.42
CA ALA A 266 8.67 -27.61 1.13
C ALA A 266 7.49 -26.65 1.42
N TRP A 267 7.77 -25.35 1.53
CA TRP A 267 6.78 -24.29 1.71
C TRP A 267 6.30 -23.66 0.39
N GLY A 268 6.82 -24.13 -0.76
CA GLY A 268 6.35 -23.73 -2.09
C GLY A 268 7.05 -22.51 -2.68
N ILE A 269 8.24 -22.17 -2.19
CA ILE A 269 9.05 -21.06 -2.72
C ILE A 269 10.49 -21.51 -3.00
N HIS A 270 11.19 -20.76 -3.83
CA HIS A 270 12.59 -20.98 -4.18
C HIS A 270 13.30 -19.62 -4.32
N MET A 271 14.60 -19.57 -4.00
CA MET A 271 15.47 -18.42 -4.23
C MET A 271 16.74 -18.88 -4.97
N GLN A 272 17.19 -18.09 -5.93
CA GLN A 272 18.49 -18.31 -6.58
C GLN A 272 19.60 -17.71 -5.72
N SER A 273 20.21 -18.53 -4.86
CA SER A 273 21.21 -18.10 -3.87
C SER A 273 22.53 -17.59 -4.49
N ASP A 274 22.79 -17.88 -5.77
CA ASP A 274 23.97 -17.47 -6.53
C ASP A 274 23.79 -16.14 -7.29
N LYS A 275 22.61 -15.51 -7.21
CA LYS A 275 22.28 -14.31 -7.97
C LYS A 275 21.75 -13.19 -7.11
N ILE A 276 22.17 -11.98 -7.45
CA ILE A 276 21.71 -10.72 -6.87
C ILE A 276 20.82 -9.97 -7.86
N LEU A 277 19.89 -9.22 -7.32
CA LEU A 277 18.94 -8.40 -8.05
C LEU A 277 19.53 -7.01 -8.29
N LEU A 278 19.65 -6.65 -9.56
CA LEU A 278 20.06 -5.32 -9.98
C LEU A 278 18.89 -4.62 -10.66
N ASP A 279 18.66 -3.35 -10.34
CA ASP A 279 17.55 -2.58 -10.91
C ASP A 279 17.92 -1.13 -11.15
N ARG A 280 18.01 -0.76 -12.43
CA ARG A 280 18.37 0.61 -12.84
C ARG A 280 17.30 1.66 -12.50
N THR A 281 16.04 1.27 -12.33
CA THR A 281 14.96 2.23 -12.05
C THR A 281 14.94 2.65 -10.60
N TYR A 282 15.26 1.72 -9.68
CA TYR A 282 15.22 1.95 -8.24
C TYR A 282 16.61 2.06 -7.60
N ALA A 283 17.69 1.96 -8.38
CA ALA A 283 19.04 2.18 -7.91
C ALA A 283 19.22 3.58 -7.31
N SER A 284 19.89 3.64 -6.16
CA SER A 284 20.24 4.89 -5.49
C SER A 284 21.24 5.72 -6.31
N SER A 285 22.15 5.06 -7.04
CA SER A 285 23.08 5.70 -7.96
C SER A 285 23.35 4.83 -9.19
N GLU A 286 23.82 5.44 -10.29
CA GLU A 286 24.22 4.70 -11.49
C GLU A 286 25.43 3.78 -11.27
N HIS A 287 26.22 4.00 -10.20
CA HIS A 287 27.43 3.25 -9.89
C HIS A 287 27.20 2.14 -8.86
N GLU A 288 26.00 2.04 -8.28
CA GLU A 288 25.62 1.05 -7.29
C GLU A 288 24.24 0.46 -7.62
N PRO A 289 24.10 -0.30 -8.73
CA PRO A 289 22.81 -0.83 -9.16
C PRO A 289 22.23 -1.91 -8.24
N GLY A 290 22.99 -2.37 -7.24
CA GLY A 290 22.55 -3.30 -6.19
C GLY A 290 21.93 -2.63 -4.96
N LEU A 291 22.15 -1.32 -4.77
CA LEU A 291 21.53 -0.55 -3.69
C LEU A 291 20.22 0.06 -4.20
N LEU A 292 19.09 -0.54 -3.83
CA LEU A 292 17.78 -0.17 -4.36
C LEU A 292 16.95 0.55 -3.30
N THR A 293 16.42 1.72 -3.63
CA THR A 293 15.40 2.41 -2.83
C THR A 293 14.04 2.17 -3.47
N LEU A 294 13.31 1.18 -2.94
CA LEU A 294 11.99 0.78 -3.43
C LEU A 294 10.95 1.83 -3.04
N PRO A 295 10.28 2.50 -3.99
CA PRO A 295 9.23 3.46 -3.69
C PRO A 295 7.91 2.76 -3.36
N ARG A 296 6.88 3.55 -2.99
CA ARG A 296 5.54 3.02 -2.70
C ARG A 296 4.97 2.14 -3.81
N GLU A 297 5.24 2.42 -5.08
CA GLU A 297 4.72 1.63 -6.21
C GLU A 297 5.34 0.23 -6.31
N ALA A 298 6.53 0.03 -5.72
CA ALA A 298 7.21 -1.27 -5.62
C ALA A 298 6.64 -2.15 -4.49
N MET A 299 5.66 -1.64 -3.73
CA MET A 299 5.13 -2.29 -2.55
C MET A 299 3.67 -2.74 -2.75
N ASN A 300 3.29 -3.84 -2.09
CA ASN A 300 1.90 -4.26 -2.06
C ASN A 300 1.07 -3.35 -1.15
N GLU A 301 0.32 -2.44 -1.76
CA GLU A 301 -0.52 -1.49 -1.04
C GLU A 301 -1.57 -2.16 -0.14
N SER A 302 -2.00 -3.38 -0.47
CA SER A 302 -3.06 -4.09 0.24
C SER A 302 -2.55 -5.00 1.37
N ASP A 303 -1.24 -5.03 1.63
CA ASP A 303 -0.67 -5.76 2.77
C ASP A 303 -0.27 -4.80 3.89
N VAL A 304 -0.53 -5.21 5.14
CA VAL A 304 -0.25 -4.41 6.34
C VAL A 304 1.25 -4.23 6.56
N SER A 305 2.08 -5.17 6.11
CA SER A 305 3.55 -5.07 6.23
C SER A 305 4.08 -3.79 5.59
N THR A 306 3.40 -3.29 4.55
CA THR A 306 3.79 -2.07 3.85
C THR A 306 3.11 -0.83 4.44
N TRP A 307 2.37 -0.93 5.54
CA TRP A 307 1.62 0.19 6.09
C TRP A 307 2.52 1.37 6.46
N LYS A 308 2.08 2.60 6.18
CA LYS A 308 2.84 3.83 6.45
C LYS A 308 4.20 3.97 5.74
N LEU A 309 4.64 2.98 4.98
CA LEU A 309 5.90 3.04 4.24
C LEU A 309 5.83 3.97 3.04
N GLU A 310 6.86 4.80 2.90
CA GLU A 310 7.09 5.64 1.74
C GLU A 310 8.14 5.02 0.81
N SER A 311 9.24 4.54 1.38
CA SER A 311 10.29 3.77 0.71
C SER A 311 10.91 2.72 1.64
N VAL A 312 11.55 1.71 1.05
CA VAL A 312 12.37 0.69 1.71
C VAL A 312 13.66 0.53 0.92
N THR A 313 14.79 0.50 1.59
CA THR A 313 16.09 0.34 0.94
C THR A 313 16.60 -1.07 1.15
N VAL A 314 17.04 -1.70 0.07
CA VAL A 314 17.60 -3.06 0.02
C VAL A 314 18.97 -3.02 -0.65
N SER A 315 19.89 -3.91 -0.27
CA SER A 315 21.23 -4.04 -0.85
C SER A 315 21.44 -5.46 -1.35
N ASN A 316 21.90 -5.62 -2.59
CA ASN A 316 22.27 -6.91 -3.17
C ASN A 316 21.21 -8.04 -3.01
N SER A 317 19.94 -7.65 -2.89
CA SER A 317 18.83 -8.55 -2.59
C SER A 317 18.73 -9.72 -3.56
N GLY A 318 18.29 -10.87 -3.07
CA GLY A 318 17.84 -11.99 -3.91
C GLY A 318 16.46 -11.78 -4.51
N ALA A 319 15.97 -12.80 -5.21
CA ALA A 319 14.60 -12.87 -5.72
C ALA A 319 13.92 -14.19 -5.36
N LEU A 320 12.73 -14.07 -4.80
CA LEU A 320 11.83 -15.16 -4.44
C LEU A 320 10.94 -15.52 -5.64
N LEU A 321 10.86 -16.81 -5.92
CA LEU A 321 10.03 -17.36 -6.98
C LEU A 321 9.04 -18.36 -6.37
N PRO A 322 7.75 -18.28 -6.72
CA PRO A 322 6.79 -19.31 -6.34
C PRO A 322 7.08 -20.61 -7.10
N LEU A 323 6.90 -21.75 -6.45
CA LEU A 323 6.95 -23.06 -7.10
C LEU A 323 5.62 -23.39 -7.79
N ASP A 324 5.71 -23.95 -8.99
CA ASP A 324 4.57 -24.47 -9.72
C ASP A 324 3.86 -25.58 -8.92
N ASN A 325 2.52 -25.56 -8.92
CA ASN A 325 1.68 -26.50 -8.19
C ASN A 325 1.85 -26.48 -6.65
N SER A 326 2.40 -25.39 -6.09
CA SER A 326 2.39 -25.19 -4.63
C SER A 326 0.95 -25.05 -4.11
N ARG A 327 0.73 -25.48 -2.86
CA ARG A 327 -0.55 -25.36 -2.15
C ARG A 327 -0.63 -24.11 -1.28
N THR A 328 0.42 -23.30 -1.34
CA THR A 328 0.56 -22.03 -0.63
C THR A 328 0.26 -20.88 -1.58
N THR A 329 -0.39 -19.84 -1.06
CA THR A 329 -0.57 -18.57 -1.73
C THR A 329 0.68 -17.74 -1.56
N PHE A 330 1.28 -17.33 -2.67
CA PHE A 330 2.43 -16.45 -2.72
C PHE A 330 1.96 -15.01 -2.97
N THR A 331 2.10 -14.15 -1.96
CA THR A 331 1.71 -12.74 -2.04
C THR A 331 2.97 -11.87 -2.00
N PRO A 332 3.35 -11.23 -3.12
CA PRO A 332 4.46 -10.29 -3.12
C PRO A 332 4.21 -9.13 -2.16
N LEU A 333 5.24 -8.71 -1.43
CA LEU A 333 5.22 -7.56 -0.52
C LEU A 333 6.08 -6.41 -1.07
N LEU A 334 7.30 -6.74 -1.50
CA LEU A 334 8.26 -5.84 -2.12
C LEU A 334 8.70 -6.43 -3.47
N GLN A 335 8.73 -5.60 -4.52
CA GLN A 335 9.04 -6.04 -5.88
C GLN A 335 9.98 -5.04 -6.57
N SER A 336 10.84 -5.52 -7.45
CA SER A 336 11.63 -4.65 -8.33
C SER A 336 10.79 -4.08 -9.47
N SER A 337 11.39 -3.19 -10.25
CA SER A 337 10.86 -2.72 -11.52
C SER A 337 11.01 -3.78 -12.61
N LYS A 338 10.33 -3.57 -13.76
CA LYS A 338 10.50 -4.40 -14.97
C LYS A 338 11.86 -4.24 -15.64
N GLN A 339 12.66 -3.26 -15.22
CA GLN A 339 14.02 -3.03 -15.71
C GLN A 339 15.08 -3.75 -14.87
N SER A 340 14.64 -4.64 -13.98
CA SER A 340 15.54 -5.44 -13.16
C SER A 340 16.04 -6.70 -13.87
N ALA A 341 17.19 -7.19 -13.42
CA ALA A 341 17.79 -8.44 -13.83
C ALA A 341 18.46 -9.15 -12.65
N LEU A 342 18.55 -10.47 -12.71
CA LEU A 342 19.30 -11.29 -11.76
C LEU A 342 20.65 -11.67 -12.36
N LEU A 343 21.73 -11.28 -11.70
CA LEU A 343 23.11 -11.52 -12.15
C LEU A 343 23.95 -12.12 -11.03
N GLU A 344 25.06 -12.77 -11.39
CA GLU A 344 26.05 -13.20 -10.42
C GLU A 344 26.74 -11.96 -9.79
N PRO A 345 27.10 -12.01 -8.49
CA PRO A 345 27.85 -10.94 -7.87
C PRO A 345 29.13 -10.56 -8.64
N GLY A 346 29.35 -9.26 -8.85
CA GLY A 346 30.52 -8.75 -9.58
C GLY A 346 30.42 -8.80 -11.11
N ALA A 347 29.29 -9.24 -11.67
CA ALA A 347 29.02 -9.11 -13.10
C ALA A 347 29.00 -7.63 -13.53
N PRO A 348 29.51 -7.27 -14.71
CA PRO A 348 29.55 -5.88 -15.17
C PRO A 348 28.15 -5.34 -15.50
N ASP A 349 27.88 -4.08 -15.16
CA ASP A 349 26.57 -3.42 -15.36
C ASP A 349 26.05 -3.46 -16.80
N SER A 350 26.94 -3.62 -17.78
CA SER A 350 26.59 -3.82 -19.19
C SER A 350 25.76 -5.09 -19.44
N GLU A 351 25.77 -6.05 -18.52
CA GLU A 351 25.05 -7.33 -18.59
C GLU A 351 23.65 -7.28 -17.97
N ILE A 352 23.24 -6.13 -17.41
CA ILE A 352 21.85 -5.91 -16.97
C ILE A 352 20.94 -5.88 -18.21
N VAL A 353 20.44 -7.04 -18.60
CA VAL A 353 19.45 -7.22 -19.67
C VAL A 353 18.09 -7.44 -19.01
N PRO A 354 17.21 -6.43 -18.99
CA PRO A 354 15.93 -6.54 -18.32
C PRO A 354 15.03 -7.54 -19.03
N GLN A 355 14.42 -8.43 -18.28
CA GLN A 355 13.51 -9.46 -18.81
C GLN A 355 12.06 -8.95 -18.95
N GLY A 356 11.78 -7.73 -18.47
CA GLY A 356 10.44 -7.15 -18.49
C GLY A 356 9.51 -7.70 -17.40
N GLU A 357 10.06 -8.42 -16.42
CA GLU A 357 9.33 -9.01 -15.31
C GLU A 357 9.73 -8.36 -13.98
N HIS A 358 8.80 -8.36 -13.03
CA HIS A 358 9.07 -7.93 -11.66
C HIS A 358 9.67 -9.11 -10.88
N HIS A 359 10.79 -8.90 -10.21
CA HIS A 359 11.35 -9.85 -9.27
C HIS A 359 10.83 -9.54 -7.87
N VAL A 360 10.55 -10.57 -7.07
CA VAL A 360 9.95 -10.41 -5.74
C VAL A 360 11.05 -10.48 -4.69
N ILE A 361 11.22 -9.40 -3.94
CA ILE A 361 12.25 -9.25 -2.91
C ILE A 361 11.73 -9.78 -1.57
N ALA A 362 10.48 -9.47 -1.24
CA ALA A 362 9.82 -9.99 -0.05
C ALA A 362 8.44 -10.53 -0.40
N ALA A 363 8.06 -11.65 0.23
CA ALA A 363 6.78 -12.30 -0.01
C ALA A 363 6.18 -12.85 1.28
N ARG A 364 4.85 -12.88 1.31
CA ARG A 364 4.05 -13.61 2.30
C ARG A 364 3.58 -14.93 1.70
N ILE A 365 3.82 -16.01 2.43
CA ILE A 365 3.52 -17.39 2.07
C ILE A 365 2.52 -17.93 3.09
N GLU A 366 1.37 -18.34 2.59
CA GLU A 366 0.26 -18.80 3.43
C GLU A 366 -0.43 -20.01 2.82
N GLY A 367 -1.00 -20.90 3.63
CA GLY A 367 -1.77 -22.06 3.14
C GLY A 367 -1.15 -23.40 3.54
N ALA A 368 -1.51 -24.46 2.82
CA ALA A 368 -1.13 -25.81 3.22
C ALA A 368 0.32 -26.12 2.82
N ALA A 369 1.10 -26.65 3.76
CA ALA A 369 2.51 -27.02 3.54
C ALA A 369 2.84 -28.37 4.16
N TYR A 370 3.93 -28.96 3.70
CA TYR A 370 4.48 -30.22 4.21
C TYR A 370 5.81 -29.97 4.91
N SER A 371 6.19 -30.89 5.79
CA SER A 371 7.51 -30.86 6.42
C SER A 371 8.61 -31.12 5.40
N ALA A 372 9.69 -30.35 5.52
CA ALA A 372 10.95 -30.62 4.83
C ALA A 372 11.69 -31.85 5.38
N PHE A 373 11.26 -32.38 6.52
CA PHE A 373 11.88 -33.50 7.24
C PHE A 373 10.90 -34.66 7.44
N PRO A 374 10.43 -35.30 6.36
CA PRO A 374 9.38 -36.31 6.43
C PRO A 374 9.80 -37.57 7.22
N ASP A 375 11.08 -37.90 7.21
CA ASP A 375 11.66 -39.06 7.91
C ASP A 375 12.17 -38.70 9.32
N GLY A 376 12.02 -37.45 9.75
CA GLY A 376 12.67 -36.92 10.95
C GLY A 376 14.16 -36.65 10.75
N ILE A 377 14.87 -36.46 11.87
CA ILE A 377 16.32 -36.15 11.89
C ILE A 377 17.03 -36.95 13.00
N ASP A 378 18.27 -37.37 12.79
CA ASP A 378 19.15 -37.98 13.81
C ASP A 378 18.48 -39.04 14.71
N GLY A 379 17.65 -39.92 14.14
CA GLY A 379 16.95 -40.97 14.88
C GLY A 379 15.77 -40.50 15.75
N ARG A 380 15.41 -39.20 15.70
CA ARG A 380 14.16 -38.68 16.25
C ARG A 380 13.01 -39.05 15.30
N PRO A 381 11.88 -39.52 15.83
CA PRO A 381 10.72 -39.83 15.00
C PRO A 381 10.22 -38.56 14.28
N PRO A 382 9.63 -38.72 13.10
CA PRO A 382 9.02 -37.61 12.38
C PRO A 382 7.97 -36.91 13.24
N GLY A 383 8.06 -35.58 13.29
CA GLY A 383 7.09 -34.72 13.96
C GLY A 383 5.85 -34.47 13.10
N LEU A 384 5.30 -33.26 13.19
CA LEU A 384 4.25 -32.78 12.30
C LEU A 384 4.72 -32.88 10.84
N GLN A 385 3.91 -33.53 10.02
CA GLN A 385 4.21 -33.81 8.61
C GLN A 385 3.55 -32.83 7.66
N LYS A 386 2.49 -32.18 8.11
CA LYS A 386 1.68 -31.25 7.31
C LYS A 386 1.01 -30.23 8.20
N ALA A 387 0.77 -29.06 7.63
CA ALA A 387 -0.08 -28.02 8.20
C ALA A 387 -1.14 -27.63 7.16
N ALA A 388 -2.35 -27.37 7.62
CA ALA A 388 -3.40 -26.83 6.75
C ALA A 388 -3.15 -25.37 6.38
N GLN A 389 -2.47 -24.65 7.27
CA GLN A 389 -2.21 -23.23 7.17
C GLN A 389 -0.86 -22.91 7.83
N ILE A 390 0.10 -22.42 7.07
CA ILE A 390 1.31 -21.77 7.55
C ILE A 390 1.20 -20.25 7.37
N HIS A 391 1.98 -19.49 8.12
CA HIS A 391 2.12 -18.04 7.98
C HIS A 391 3.59 -17.67 8.03
N VAL A 392 4.18 -17.47 6.85
CA VAL A 392 5.60 -17.16 6.71
C VAL A 392 5.75 -15.90 5.88
N VAL A 393 6.59 -14.98 6.31
CA VAL A 393 7.08 -13.87 5.49
C VAL A 393 8.57 -14.09 5.28
N VAL A 394 9.00 -14.07 4.02
CA VAL A 394 10.41 -14.18 3.65
C VAL A 394 10.85 -12.90 2.99
N VAL A 395 11.99 -12.38 3.41
CA VAL A 395 12.67 -11.22 2.85
C VAL A 395 14.02 -11.70 2.33
N ALA A 396 14.30 -11.49 1.04
CA ALA A 396 15.50 -11.96 0.36
C ALA A 396 16.69 -10.99 0.50
N ASP A 397 16.77 -10.27 1.61
CA ASP A 397 17.86 -9.37 1.94
C ASP A 397 17.96 -9.29 3.48
N THR A 398 19.16 -9.50 4.03
CA THR A 398 19.42 -9.36 5.47
C THR A 398 19.90 -7.97 5.86
N ASP A 399 20.44 -7.22 4.91
CA ASP A 399 20.98 -5.89 5.09
C ASP A 399 19.88 -4.82 5.27
N VAL A 400 18.61 -5.17 4.99
CA VAL A 400 17.40 -4.43 5.43
C VAL A 400 17.40 -4.18 6.93
N LEU A 401 18.02 -5.07 7.71
CA LEU A 401 18.09 -4.96 9.17
C LEU A 401 19.17 -3.97 9.65
N SER A 402 20.05 -3.50 8.74
CA SER A 402 21.16 -2.60 9.08
C SER A 402 20.76 -1.11 9.05
N GLU A 403 21.37 -0.33 9.94
CA GLU A 403 21.12 1.12 10.03
C GLU A 403 21.82 1.92 8.90
N GLU A 404 22.96 1.45 8.38
CA GLU A 404 23.77 2.19 7.40
C GLU A 404 23.03 2.40 6.08
N ILE A 405 22.32 1.37 5.60
CA ILE A 405 21.49 1.42 4.38
C ILE A 405 20.21 2.25 4.60
N SER A 406 19.74 2.34 5.84
CA SER A 406 18.55 3.11 6.24
C SER A 406 18.74 4.63 6.14
N SER A 407 19.97 5.12 5.95
CA SER A 407 20.25 6.56 5.78
C SER A 407 19.59 7.19 4.54
N SER A 408 19.33 6.38 3.51
CA SER A 408 18.65 6.77 2.25
C SER A 408 17.12 6.81 2.36
N ALA A 409 16.54 6.01 3.26
CA ALA A 409 15.12 5.93 3.54
C ALA A 409 14.89 5.93 5.07
N PRO A 410 15.02 7.08 5.74
CA PRO A 410 15.03 7.14 7.20
C PRO A 410 13.75 6.51 7.78
N HIS A 411 13.93 5.46 8.60
CA HIS A 411 12.90 4.67 9.28
C HIS A 411 12.04 3.74 8.38
N GLY A 412 12.26 3.68 7.07
CA GLY A 412 11.46 2.82 6.17
C GLY A 412 11.65 1.33 6.47
N ASN A 413 12.90 0.90 6.62
CA ASN A 413 13.25 -0.49 6.86
C ASN A 413 12.77 -0.98 8.23
N SER A 414 13.04 -0.23 9.31
CA SER A 414 12.60 -0.60 10.65
C SER A 414 11.07 -0.67 10.76
N LEU A 415 10.37 0.28 10.15
CA LEU A 415 8.90 0.28 10.08
C LEU A 415 8.34 -0.92 9.31
N PHE A 416 9.01 -1.35 8.22
CA PHE A 416 8.62 -2.56 7.50
C PHE A 416 8.72 -3.80 8.40
N VAL A 417 9.82 -3.96 9.14
CA VAL A 417 10.02 -5.07 10.08
C VAL A 417 9.00 -5.02 11.21
N LEU A 418 8.79 -3.85 11.82
CA LEU A 418 7.81 -3.62 12.88
C LEU A 418 6.40 -3.99 12.43
N ASN A 419 5.93 -3.47 11.30
CA ASN A 419 4.60 -3.77 10.76
C ASN A 419 4.43 -5.25 10.46
N THR A 420 5.46 -5.88 9.91
CA THR A 420 5.42 -7.30 9.56
C THR A 420 5.32 -8.16 10.82
N LEU A 421 6.13 -7.87 11.84
CA LEU A 421 6.11 -8.57 13.12
C LEU A 421 4.83 -8.31 13.89
N ASP A 422 4.32 -7.08 13.91
CA ASP A 422 3.05 -6.72 14.53
C ASP A 422 1.88 -7.46 13.88
N ASN A 423 1.84 -7.49 12.54
CA ASN A 423 0.83 -8.24 11.80
C ASN A 423 0.92 -9.76 12.03
N LEU A 424 2.13 -10.31 12.09
CA LEU A 424 2.32 -11.71 12.45
C LEU A 424 1.94 -11.94 13.92
N ALA A 425 2.32 -11.10 14.86
CA ALA A 425 1.96 -11.26 16.26
C ALA A 425 0.46 -11.06 16.55
N ALA A 426 -0.26 -10.36 15.67
CA ALA A 426 -1.68 -10.08 15.84
C ALA A 426 -2.53 -11.35 16.03
N PRO A 427 -3.58 -11.29 16.86
CA PRO A 427 -4.54 -12.39 17.02
C PRO A 427 -5.11 -12.86 15.68
N SER A 428 -5.44 -14.15 15.57
CA SER A 428 -5.97 -14.75 14.34
C SER A 428 -7.20 -14.02 13.78
N VAL A 429 -8.06 -13.50 14.65
CA VAL A 429 -9.25 -12.72 14.26
C VAL A 429 -8.87 -11.45 13.48
N LEU A 430 -7.72 -10.82 13.76
CA LEU A 430 -7.21 -9.69 12.99
C LEU A 430 -6.56 -10.12 11.67
N ALA A 431 -5.89 -11.27 11.65
CA ALA A 431 -5.24 -11.78 10.43
C ALA A 431 -6.25 -12.03 9.30
N ASP A 432 -7.50 -12.35 9.64
CA ASP A 432 -8.59 -12.54 8.69
C ASP A 432 -9.21 -11.21 8.18
N ILE A 433 -8.93 -10.09 8.84
CA ILE A 433 -9.36 -8.75 8.41
C ILE A 433 -8.39 -8.24 7.36
N ARG A 434 -8.47 -8.83 6.16
CA ARG A 434 -7.63 -8.43 5.03
C ARG A 434 -8.14 -7.13 4.39
N PRO A 435 -7.25 -6.22 3.99
CA PRO A 435 -7.59 -5.08 3.16
C PRO A 435 -8.27 -5.54 1.87
N ARG A 436 -9.41 -4.92 1.53
CA ARG A 436 -10.14 -5.27 0.31
C ARG A 436 -9.41 -4.68 -0.89
N VAL A 437 -8.80 -5.55 -1.70
CA VAL A 437 -8.13 -5.17 -2.94
C VAL A 437 -9.16 -4.62 -3.93
N MET A 438 -9.00 -3.36 -4.38
CA MET A 438 -9.77 -2.81 -5.50
C MET A 438 -9.23 -3.39 -6.83
N THR A 439 -9.43 -4.68 -7.07
CA THR A 439 -9.02 -5.31 -8.33
C THR A 439 -10.00 -4.94 -9.45
N ARG A 440 -9.58 -4.10 -10.41
CA ARG A 440 -9.66 -4.36 -11.88
C ARG A 440 -9.62 -3.14 -12.79
N SER A 441 -9.78 -1.90 -12.32
CA SER A 441 -9.89 -0.74 -13.25
C SER A 441 -8.58 0.04 -13.49
N LEU A 442 -7.55 -0.15 -12.67
CA LEU A 442 -6.31 0.65 -12.74
C LEU A 442 -5.14 -0.04 -13.47
N GLN A 443 -5.09 -1.38 -13.54
CA GLN A 443 -4.00 -2.12 -14.19
C GLN A 443 -3.88 -1.79 -15.70
N THR A 444 -5.00 -1.62 -16.40
CA THR A 444 -4.99 -1.27 -17.83
C THR A 444 -4.47 0.15 -18.07
N LEU A 445 -4.74 1.09 -17.17
CA LEU A 445 -4.22 2.46 -17.25
C LEU A 445 -2.75 2.53 -16.84
N ALA A 446 -2.35 1.77 -15.82
CA ALA A 446 -0.97 1.65 -15.37
C ALA A 446 -0.07 1.08 -16.48
N ASN A 447 -0.45 -0.06 -17.07
CA ASN A 447 0.27 -0.66 -18.20
C ASN A 447 0.34 0.28 -19.41
N LEU A 448 -0.71 1.06 -19.68
CA LEU A 448 -0.72 2.04 -20.77
C LEU A 448 0.23 3.22 -20.49
N ARG A 449 0.29 3.71 -19.25
CA ARG A 449 1.23 4.77 -18.86
C ARG A 449 2.68 4.31 -18.99
N GLU A 450 2.94 3.08 -18.56
CA GLU A 450 4.27 2.49 -18.56
C GLU A 450 4.78 2.20 -19.98
N THR A 451 3.95 1.59 -20.84
CA THR A 451 4.29 1.39 -22.26
C THR A 451 4.52 2.72 -22.98
N THR A 452 3.74 3.75 -22.67
CA THR A 452 3.96 5.11 -23.19
C THR A 452 5.27 5.73 -22.68
N ALA A 453 5.62 5.54 -21.41
CA ALA A 453 6.87 6.04 -20.84
C ALA A 453 8.09 5.40 -21.51
N HIS A 454 8.06 4.07 -21.71
CA HIS A 454 9.12 3.36 -22.41
C HIS A 454 9.25 3.79 -23.88
N ALA A 455 8.12 3.94 -24.59
CA ALA A 455 8.09 4.44 -25.97
C ALA A 455 8.61 5.89 -26.10
N TYR A 456 8.41 6.72 -25.08
CA TYR A 456 9.00 8.05 -25.01
C TYR A 456 10.51 7.98 -24.78
N GLN A 457 10.97 7.22 -23.78
CA GLN A 457 12.39 7.13 -23.41
C GLN A 457 13.25 6.61 -24.56
N THR A 458 12.83 5.52 -25.21
CA THR A 458 13.50 4.96 -26.40
C THR A 458 13.68 5.96 -27.54
N ARG A 459 12.71 6.87 -27.74
CA ARG A 459 12.77 7.89 -28.80
C ARG A 459 13.50 9.16 -28.35
N ALA A 460 13.44 9.50 -27.07
CA ALA A 460 14.03 10.71 -26.51
C ALA A 460 15.55 10.61 -26.38
N ASN A 461 16.10 9.42 -26.15
CA ASN A 461 17.53 9.19 -25.92
C ASN A 461 18.46 9.82 -26.98
N ASP A 462 18.12 9.76 -28.27
CA ASP A 462 18.96 10.35 -29.34
C ASP A 462 18.91 11.89 -29.31
N LEU A 463 17.73 12.46 -29.06
CA LEU A 463 17.54 13.92 -28.97
C LEU A 463 18.20 14.49 -27.70
N GLU A 464 18.13 13.78 -26.58
CA GLU A 464 18.79 14.17 -25.33
C GLU A 464 20.32 14.11 -25.45
N ARG A 465 20.86 13.07 -26.10
CA ARG A 465 22.30 12.99 -26.40
C ARG A 465 22.77 14.15 -27.27
N ARG A 466 22.02 14.47 -28.33
CA ARG A 466 22.31 15.62 -29.21
C ARG A 466 22.23 16.93 -28.44
N LEU A 467 21.20 17.13 -27.63
CA LEU A 467 21.06 18.32 -26.77
C LEU A 467 22.27 18.49 -25.85
N ALA A 468 22.70 17.41 -25.18
CA ALA A 468 23.86 17.43 -24.30
C ALA A 468 25.17 17.71 -25.04
N GLN A 469 25.34 17.22 -26.27
CA GLN A 469 26.48 17.51 -27.13
C GLN A 469 26.49 18.99 -27.57
N THR A 470 25.36 19.49 -28.08
CA THR A 470 25.20 20.89 -28.48
C THR A 470 25.46 21.85 -27.31
N GLU A 471 24.99 21.51 -26.10
CA GLU A 471 25.23 22.30 -24.89
C GLU A 471 26.73 22.35 -24.53
N LYS A 472 27.43 21.20 -24.56
CA LYS A 472 28.87 21.13 -24.30
C LYS A 472 29.69 21.92 -25.33
N GLU A 473 29.33 21.83 -26.61
CA GLU A 473 29.99 22.59 -27.68
C GLU A 473 29.76 24.09 -27.53
N TRP A 474 28.53 24.49 -27.17
CA TRP A 474 28.21 25.88 -26.89
C TRP A 474 28.99 26.43 -25.69
N GLN A 475 29.07 25.68 -24.59
CA GLN A 475 29.84 26.07 -23.40
C GLN A 475 31.33 26.22 -23.68
N ARG A 476 31.91 25.37 -24.55
CA ARG A 476 33.31 25.49 -25.00
C ARG A 476 33.56 26.76 -25.80
N LEU A 477 32.60 27.16 -26.64
CA LEU A 477 32.72 28.35 -27.50
C LEU A 477 32.25 29.64 -26.82
N ASN A 478 31.56 29.53 -25.68
CA ASN A 478 31.06 30.66 -24.89
C ASN A 478 31.25 30.41 -23.38
N PRO A 479 32.49 30.43 -22.87
CA PRO A 479 32.77 30.26 -21.45
C PRO A 479 32.21 31.42 -20.63
N GLU A 480 31.85 31.16 -19.36
CA GLU A 480 31.36 32.21 -18.47
C GLU A 480 32.44 33.26 -18.18
N ALA A 481 32.14 34.53 -18.45
CA ALA A 481 33.05 35.64 -18.22
C ALA A 481 33.33 35.82 -16.71
N THR A 482 34.54 35.45 -16.28
CA THR A 482 34.97 35.56 -14.87
C THR A 482 35.55 36.94 -14.53
N ALA A 483 35.51 37.89 -15.47
CA ALA A 483 36.09 39.24 -15.30
C ALA A 483 35.02 40.34 -15.34
N LEU A 484 35.15 41.33 -14.45
CA LEU A 484 34.35 42.56 -14.44
C LEU A 484 34.75 43.45 -15.64
N GLY A 485 33.90 43.50 -16.66
CA GLY A 485 34.05 44.36 -17.84
C GLY A 485 32.96 44.11 -18.89
N THR A 486 32.85 44.97 -19.90
CA THR A 486 31.98 44.74 -21.07
C THR A 486 32.78 44.05 -22.17
N GLU A 487 32.53 42.76 -22.40
CA GLU A 487 33.07 42.01 -23.55
C GLU A 487 32.20 42.20 -24.80
N VAL A 488 32.85 42.23 -25.97
CA VAL A 488 32.16 42.25 -27.26
C VAL A 488 31.63 40.85 -27.54
N VAL A 489 30.31 40.71 -27.68
CA VAL A 489 29.66 39.45 -28.02
C VAL A 489 30.11 39.02 -29.42
N ASP A 490 30.88 37.94 -29.50
CA ASP A 490 31.38 37.42 -30.77
C ASP A 490 30.23 36.73 -31.52
N THR A 491 29.77 37.34 -32.62
CA THR A 491 28.63 36.85 -33.42
C THR A 491 29.10 35.88 -34.51
N ASN A 492 29.92 34.91 -34.12
CA ASN A 492 30.42 33.90 -35.03
C ASN A 492 29.24 33.04 -35.57
N THR A 493 29.28 32.68 -36.86
CA THR A 493 28.18 31.95 -37.54
C THR A 493 27.94 30.57 -36.91
N GLN A 494 28.98 29.96 -36.34
CA GLN A 494 28.90 28.70 -35.59
C GLN A 494 28.12 28.83 -34.27
N LEU A 495 28.31 29.91 -33.50
CA LEU A 495 27.56 30.16 -32.25
C LEU A 495 26.07 30.41 -32.53
N GLN A 496 25.75 31.09 -33.64
CA GLN A 496 24.36 31.27 -34.06
C GLN A 496 23.70 29.95 -34.48
N ALA A 497 24.43 29.04 -35.11
CA ALA A 497 23.94 27.71 -35.46
C ALA A 497 23.65 26.87 -34.22
N LEU A 498 24.60 26.83 -33.26
CA LEU A 498 24.41 26.12 -31.99
C LEU A 498 23.25 26.69 -31.16
N ASN A 499 23.09 28.03 -31.10
CA ASN A 499 21.95 28.65 -30.44
C ASN A 499 20.60 28.27 -31.08
N LYS A 500 20.55 28.17 -32.41
CA LYS A 500 19.34 27.71 -33.11
C LYS A 500 19.03 26.24 -32.79
N GLU A 501 20.04 25.39 -32.70
CA GLU A 501 19.87 23.98 -32.31
C GLU A 501 19.43 23.83 -30.85
N ARG A 502 20.00 24.61 -29.91
CA ARG A 502 19.57 24.66 -28.50
C ARG A 502 18.12 25.09 -28.32
N LEU A 503 17.56 25.88 -29.23
CA LEU A 503 16.15 26.25 -29.23
C LEU A 503 15.26 25.19 -29.88
N ARG A 504 15.75 24.53 -30.92
CA ARG A 504 14.99 23.54 -31.69
C ARG A 504 14.85 22.20 -30.99
N LEU A 505 15.92 21.68 -30.39
CA LEU A 505 15.94 20.36 -29.75
C LEU A 505 14.93 20.23 -28.58
N PRO A 506 14.78 21.21 -27.67
CA PRO A 506 13.74 21.16 -26.64
C PRO A 506 12.32 21.20 -27.21
N MET A 507 12.10 21.92 -28.31
CA MET A 507 10.80 21.96 -28.98
C MET A 507 10.45 20.58 -29.58
N GLU A 508 11.44 19.91 -30.19
CA GLU A 508 11.28 18.55 -30.72
C GLU A 508 11.03 17.54 -29.59
N LEU A 509 11.73 17.66 -28.46
CA LEU A 509 11.45 16.85 -27.25
C LEU A 509 10.04 17.07 -26.71
N HIS A 510 9.56 18.32 -26.66
CA HIS A 510 8.21 18.63 -26.20
C HIS A 510 7.14 18.08 -27.17
N ALA A 511 7.36 18.20 -28.48
CA ALA A 511 6.48 17.63 -29.50
C ALA A 511 6.43 16.10 -29.40
N LEU A 512 7.58 15.45 -29.22
CA LEU A 512 7.70 14.01 -29.02
C LEU A 512 6.95 13.55 -27.77
N ARG A 513 7.04 14.31 -26.67
CA ARG A 513 6.28 14.04 -25.43
C ARG A 513 4.78 14.13 -25.67
N MET A 514 4.31 15.16 -26.37
CA MET A 514 2.89 15.31 -26.69
C MET A 514 2.37 14.17 -27.57
N GLU A 515 3.17 13.71 -28.53
CA GLU A 515 2.82 12.58 -29.39
C GLU A 515 2.78 11.26 -28.61
N ALA A 516 3.80 10.99 -27.80
CA ALA A 516 3.88 9.77 -26.99
C ALA A 516 2.68 9.64 -26.03
N TYR A 517 2.26 10.74 -25.40
CA TYR A 517 1.16 10.75 -24.42
C TYR A 517 -0.24 10.99 -25.01
N ALA A 518 -0.38 11.20 -26.33
CA ALA A 518 -1.67 11.41 -26.98
C ALA A 518 -2.70 10.27 -26.77
N PRO A 519 -2.33 8.98 -26.79
CA PRO A 519 -3.27 7.88 -26.55
C PRO A 519 -3.87 7.91 -25.13
N LEU A 520 -3.04 8.25 -24.13
CA LEU A 520 -3.44 8.34 -22.73
C LEU A 520 -4.51 9.44 -22.54
N HIS A 521 -4.27 10.62 -23.10
CA HIS A 521 -5.23 11.73 -23.04
C HIS A 521 -6.54 11.45 -23.78
N ARG A 522 -6.51 10.66 -24.86
CA ARG A 522 -7.74 10.23 -25.56
C ARG A 522 -8.57 9.29 -24.68
N LEU A 523 -7.93 8.35 -23.99
CA LEU A 523 -8.61 7.43 -23.08
C LEU A 523 -9.20 8.16 -21.88
N GLU A 524 -8.42 9.04 -21.24
CA GLU A 524 -8.85 9.90 -20.15
C GLU A 524 -10.08 10.73 -20.53
N ARG A 525 -10.08 11.32 -21.74
CA ARG A 525 -11.20 12.09 -22.26
C ARG A 525 -12.44 11.22 -22.51
N LYS A 526 -12.28 10.02 -23.09
CA LYS A 526 -13.39 9.07 -23.30
C LYS A 526 -14.03 8.65 -21.98
N VAL A 527 -13.24 8.33 -20.96
CA VAL A 527 -13.73 7.96 -19.63
C VAL A 527 -14.47 9.12 -18.98
N LYS A 528 -13.91 10.34 -19.04
CA LYS A 528 -14.60 11.56 -18.54
C LYS A 528 -15.96 11.76 -19.22
N TRP A 529 -16.04 11.59 -20.54
CA TRP A 529 -17.32 11.70 -21.27
C TRP A 529 -18.33 10.62 -20.87
N LEU A 530 -17.87 9.39 -20.66
CA LEU A 530 -18.74 8.26 -20.30
C LEU A 530 -19.33 8.40 -18.88
N VAL A 531 -18.62 9.06 -17.97
CA VAL A 531 -19.10 9.31 -16.60
C VAL A 531 -20.00 10.56 -16.51
N ILE A 532 -19.74 11.59 -17.32
CA ILE A 532 -20.47 12.87 -17.25
C ILE A 532 -21.76 12.85 -18.09
N ALA A 533 -21.77 12.19 -19.24
CA ALA A 533 -22.92 12.16 -20.17
C ALA A 533 -24.22 11.47 -19.67
N PRO A 534 -24.20 10.44 -18.80
CA PRO A 534 -25.43 9.72 -18.42
C PRO A 534 -26.38 10.56 -17.56
N MET A 535 -25.84 11.42 -16.69
CA MET A 535 -26.64 12.14 -15.69
C MET A 535 -27.57 13.20 -16.33
N PRO A 536 -27.10 14.05 -17.28
CA PRO A 536 -27.98 14.93 -18.05
C PRO A 536 -28.97 14.16 -18.94
N ALA A 537 -28.54 13.04 -19.54
CA ALA A 537 -29.40 12.23 -20.40
C ALA A 537 -30.59 11.62 -19.63
N LEU A 538 -30.35 11.14 -18.41
CA LEU A 538 -31.38 10.56 -17.55
C LEU A 538 -32.39 11.63 -17.08
N LEU A 539 -31.92 12.84 -16.76
CA LEU A 539 -32.78 13.99 -16.46
C LEU A 539 -33.65 14.40 -17.66
N CYS A 540 -33.08 14.43 -18.86
CA CYS A 540 -33.83 14.71 -20.09
C CYS A 540 -34.90 13.64 -20.39
N LEU A 541 -34.58 12.36 -20.15
CA LEU A 541 -35.54 11.26 -20.33
C LEU A 541 -36.69 11.31 -19.31
N LEU A 542 -36.40 11.63 -18.05
CA LEU A 542 -37.43 11.84 -17.02
C LEU A 542 -38.35 13.02 -17.36
N ALA A 543 -37.77 14.14 -17.81
CA ALA A 543 -38.54 15.30 -18.25
C ALA A 543 -39.42 14.99 -19.47
N ALA A 544 -38.90 14.26 -20.45
CA ALA A 544 -39.64 13.83 -21.64
C ALA A 544 -40.77 12.84 -21.31
N GLY A 545 -40.54 11.92 -20.36
CA GLY A 545 -41.54 10.98 -19.86
C GLY A 545 -42.72 11.70 -19.18
N LEU A 546 -42.40 12.65 -18.29
CA LEU A 546 -43.41 13.50 -17.62
C LEU A 546 -44.21 14.34 -18.63
N PHE A 547 -43.54 14.90 -19.64
CA PHE A 547 -44.19 15.69 -20.70
C PHE A 547 -45.16 14.84 -21.55
N ARG A 548 -44.75 13.62 -21.95
CA ARG A 548 -45.63 12.71 -22.72
C ARG A 548 -46.81 12.21 -21.89
N TRP A 549 -46.60 11.94 -20.60
CA TRP A 549 -47.66 11.54 -19.68
C TRP A 549 -48.71 12.65 -19.50
N GLN A 550 -48.28 13.89 -19.31
CA GLN A 550 -49.19 15.05 -19.24
C GLN A 550 -49.95 15.30 -20.54
N ARG A 551 -49.35 15.01 -21.71
CA ARG A 551 -50.03 15.16 -23.01
C ARG A 551 -51.09 14.09 -23.25
N ARG A 552 -50.87 12.86 -22.78
CA ARG A 552 -51.84 11.74 -22.92
C ARG A 552 -53.05 11.86 -22.00
N HIS A 553 -52.94 12.62 -20.91
CA HIS A 553 -54.04 12.84 -19.96
C HIS A 553 -54.77 14.19 -20.13
N ARG A 554 -54.63 14.88 -21.28
CA ARG A 554 -55.52 16.00 -21.62
C ARG A 554 -56.79 15.48 -22.30
N PRO A 555 -57.99 15.60 -21.69
CA PRO A 555 -59.23 15.19 -22.34
C PRO A 555 -59.55 16.11 -23.53
N ILE A 556 -59.97 15.49 -24.63
CA ILE A 556 -60.40 16.16 -25.87
C ILE A 556 -61.65 17.00 -25.56
N PRO A 557 -61.73 18.30 -25.95
CA PRO A 557 -62.93 19.08 -25.74
C PRO A 557 -64.03 18.64 -26.72
N ALA A 558 -65.21 18.31 -26.19
CA ALA A 558 -66.41 18.05 -26.98
C ALA A 558 -67.26 19.33 -27.06
N THR A 559 -67.33 19.93 -28.25
CA THR A 559 -68.42 20.82 -28.70
C THR A 559 -68.37 20.86 -30.23
N ALA A 560 -69.40 20.63 -31.03
CA ALA A 560 -70.71 19.98 -30.91
C ALA A 560 -71.19 19.86 -32.38
N LEU A 561 -71.89 18.78 -32.75
CA LEU A 561 -72.82 18.84 -33.88
C LEU A 561 -74.01 19.68 -33.42
N TYR A 562 -74.11 20.91 -33.92
CA TYR A 562 -75.23 21.41 -34.72
C TYR A 562 -74.79 22.67 -35.47
#